data_AF-A0A6S6PM28-F1
#
_entry.id   AF-A0A6S6PM28-F1
#
_cell.length_a   1.000
_cell.length_b   1.000
_cell.length_c   1.000
_cell.angle_alpha   90.00
_cell.angle_beta   90.00
_cell.angle_gamma   90.00
#
_symmetry.space_group_name_H-M   'P 1'
#
loop_
_entity.id
_entity.type
_entity.pdbx_description
1 polymer ?
#
loop_
_entity_poly.entity_id
_entity_poly.type
_entity_poly.pdbx_seq_one_letter_code
_entity_poly.pdbx_strand_id
1 'polypeptide(L)'
;MKPLNHQLTQLPTTIFTVMSALASEHGAINLGQGFPDTEGPAHLTEVAAQALQDGRNQYAPLTGLPELREAVARSNARFYGLQIDPAREVIVTSGATEGAGLFSRGPAESR
;
A
#
# COMPACT_ATOMS: atom_id res chain seq x y z
N MET A 1 -25.87 -11.70 -21.13
CA MET A 1 -24.80 -11.12 -20.29
C MET A 1 -23.58 -12.02 -20.39
N LYS A 2 -22.35 -11.48 -20.35
CA LYS A 2 -21.14 -12.31 -20.30
C LYS A 2 -21.06 -13.00 -18.93
N PRO A 3 -20.71 -14.29 -18.85
CA PRO A 3 -20.48 -14.95 -17.57
C PRO A 3 -19.33 -14.27 -16.84
N LEU A 4 -19.42 -14.23 -15.51
CA LEU A 4 -18.37 -13.67 -14.66
C LEU A 4 -17.13 -14.55 -14.68
N ASN A 5 -15.96 -13.95 -14.39
CA ASN A 5 -14.70 -14.69 -14.34
C ASN A 5 -14.71 -15.71 -13.19
N HIS A 6 -14.53 -16.99 -13.53
CA HIS A 6 -14.61 -18.10 -12.60
C HIS A 6 -13.65 -17.95 -11.39
N GLN A 7 -12.42 -17.49 -11.61
CA GLN A 7 -11.43 -17.35 -10.54
C GLN A 7 -11.83 -16.24 -9.55
N LEU A 8 -12.34 -15.12 -10.07
CA LEU A 8 -12.78 -14.01 -9.22
C LEU A 8 -14.06 -14.34 -8.47
N THR A 9 -14.98 -15.10 -9.08
CA THR A 9 -16.25 -15.49 -8.44
C THR A 9 -16.10 -16.47 -7.29
N GLN A 10 -14.96 -17.15 -7.19
CA GLN A 10 -14.68 -18.11 -6.12
C GLN A 10 -14.00 -17.46 -4.91
N LEU A 11 -13.61 -16.19 -4.98
CA LEU A 11 -12.97 -15.51 -3.85
C LEU A 11 -14.01 -15.28 -2.74
N PRO A 12 -13.77 -15.77 -1.52
CA PRO A 12 -14.70 -15.59 -0.42
C PRO A 12 -14.72 -14.12 0.04
N THR A 13 -15.80 -13.73 0.71
CA THR A 13 -15.84 -12.47 1.44
C THR A 13 -14.74 -12.46 2.50
N THR A 14 -13.99 -11.35 2.58
CA THR A 14 -12.89 -11.25 3.55
C THR A 14 -13.43 -11.22 4.98
N ILE A 15 -12.64 -11.74 5.93
CA ILE A 15 -13.01 -11.75 7.34
C ILE A 15 -13.26 -10.33 7.89
N PHE A 16 -12.55 -9.32 7.39
CA PHE A 16 -12.75 -7.92 7.77
C PHE A 16 -14.15 -7.42 7.42
N THR A 17 -14.64 -7.75 6.22
CA THR A 17 -16.00 -7.38 5.81
C THR A 17 -17.05 -8.04 6.69
N VAL A 18 -16.87 -9.34 6.99
CA VAL A 18 -17.80 -10.09 7.86
C VAL A 18 -17.82 -9.51 9.27
N MET A 19 -16.64 -9.27 9.87
CA MET A 19 -16.53 -8.81 11.25
C MET A 19 -16.99 -7.37 11.43
N SER A 20 -16.72 -6.47 10.48
CA SER A 20 -17.21 -5.09 10.55
C SER A 20 -18.74 -5.01 10.43
N ALA A 21 -19.36 -5.87 9.62
CA ALA A 21 -20.82 -5.95 9.53
C ALA A 21 -21.44 -6.40 10.86
N LEU A 22 -20.90 -7.46 11.47
CA LEU A 22 -21.37 -7.97 12.76
C LEU A 22 -21.16 -6.96 13.91
N ALA A 23 -20.03 -6.24 13.91
CA ALA A 23 -19.78 -5.21 14.91
C ALA A 23 -20.81 -4.08 14.83
N SER A 24 -21.17 -3.65 13.63
CA SER A 24 -22.22 -2.65 13.40
C SER A 24 -23.61 -3.17 13.84
N GLU A 25 -23.96 -4.40 13.45
CA GLU A 25 -25.24 -5.04 13.80
C GLU A 25 -25.46 -5.14 15.32
N HIS A 26 -24.40 -5.45 16.06
CA HIS A 26 -24.48 -5.64 17.51
C HIS A 26 -24.07 -4.40 18.33
N GLY A 27 -23.78 -3.26 17.68
CA GLY A 27 -23.28 -2.07 18.38
C GLY A 27 -21.98 -2.31 19.16
N ALA A 28 -21.15 -3.24 18.69
CA ALA A 28 -19.91 -3.63 19.34
C ALA A 28 -18.75 -2.72 18.92
N ILE A 29 -17.76 -2.55 19.82
CA ILE A 29 -16.51 -1.86 19.52
C ILE A 29 -15.63 -2.77 18.66
N ASN A 30 -15.27 -2.33 17.45
CA ASN A 30 -14.42 -3.09 16.55
C ASN A 30 -12.93 -2.88 16.86
N LEU A 31 -12.37 -3.73 17.71
CA LEU A 31 -10.93 -3.75 18.01
C LEU A 31 -10.12 -4.65 17.05
N GLY A 32 -10.77 -5.24 16.03
CA GLY A 32 -10.14 -6.19 15.11
C GLY A 32 -9.53 -5.53 13.87
N GLN A 33 -9.97 -4.32 13.53
CA GLN A 33 -9.48 -3.58 12.37
C GLN A 33 -8.43 -2.56 12.80
N GLY A 34 -7.22 -2.65 12.25
CA GLY A 34 -6.07 -1.80 12.62
C GLY A 34 -6.14 -0.38 12.06
N PHE A 35 -7.25 0.32 12.25
CA PHE A 35 -7.35 1.74 11.95
C PHE A 35 -6.89 2.55 13.18
N PRO A 36 -6.00 3.54 13.02
CA PRO A 36 -5.67 4.46 14.10
C PRO A 36 -6.92 5.25 14.51
N ASP A 37 -7.20 5.32 15.81
CA ASP A 37 -8.32 6.12 16.36
C ASP A 37 -8.03 7.63 16.40
N THR A 38 -6.83 8.04 15.96
CA THR A 38 -6.37 9.43 15.99
C THR A 38 -5.97 9.89 14.60
N GLU A 39 -6.25 11.16 14.32
CA GLU A 39 -5.67 11.86 13.17
C GLU A 39 -4.14 11.82 13.26
N GLY A 40 -3.49 11.47 12.16
CA GLY A 40 -2.03 11.41 12.08
C GLY A 40 -1.36 12.77 12.34
N PRO A 41 -0.02 12.83 12.36
CA PRO A 41 0.71 14.08 12.57
C PRO A 41 0.32 15.17 11.56
N ALA A 42 -0.10 16.34 12.03
CA ALA A 42 -0.62 17.43 11.19
C ALA A 42 0.33 17.85 10.05
N HIS A 43 1.64 17.86 10.32
CA HIS A 43 2.65 18.21 9.31
C HIS A 43 2.63 17.27 8.08
N LEU A 44 2.20 16.00 8.23
CA LEU A 44 2.09 15.08 7.09
C LEU A 44 0.94 15.48 6.17
N THR A 45 -0.19 15.88 6.76
CA THR A 45 -1.34 16.40 6.02
C THR A 45 -0.99 17.68 5.26
N GLU A 46 -0.22 18.58 5.88
CA GLU A 46 0.26 19.82 5.25
C GLU A 46 1.18 19.53 4.06
N VAL A 47 2.16 18.63 4.22
CA VAL A 47 3.08 18.24 3.13
C VAL A 47 2.33 17.56 1.98
N ALA A 48 1.36 16.71 2.29
CA ALA A 48 0.52 16.08 1.26
C ALA A 48 -0.31 17.12 0.49
N ALA A 49 -0.91 18.08 1.20
CA ALA A 49 -1.66 19.17 0.58
C ALA A 49 -0.78 20.03 -0.33
N GLN A 50 0.44 20.35 0.11
CA GLN A 50 1.40 21.09 -0.71
C GLN A 50 1.79 20.32 -1.96
N ALA A 51 2.08 19.03 -1.85
CA ALA A 51 2.46 18.18 -2.99
C ALA A 51 1.36 18.14 -4.08
N LEU A 52 0.09 18.23 -3.70
CA LEU A 52 -1.04 18.33 -4.63
C LEU A 52 -1.08 19.67 -5.38
N GLN A 53 -0.59 20.74 -4.75
CA GLN A 53 -0.56 22.10 -5.33
C GLN A 53 0.68 22.35 -6.19
N ASP A 54 1.75 21.57 -6.00
CA ASP A 54 3.04 21.72 -6.69
C ASP A 54 3.00 21.44 -8.22
N GLY A 55 1.84 21.08 -8.78
CA GLY A 55 1.65 20.91 -10.22
C GLY A 55 2.32 19.66 -10.84
N ARG A 56 2.90 18.78 -10.02
CA ARG A 56 3.53 17.51 -10.43
C ARG A 56 2.51 16.41 -10.72
N ASN A 57 1.58 16.67 -11.64
CA ASN A 57 0.48 15.77 -11.98
C ASN A 57 0.78 14.80 -13.14
N GLN A 58 2.06 14.65 -13.49
CA GLN A 58 2.51 13.75 -14.56
C GLN A 58 2.84 12.36 -13.99
N TYR A 59 2.89 11.37 -14.87
CA TYR A 59 3.25 10.01 -14.49
C TYR A 59 4.59 9.96 -13.76
N ALA A 60 4.60 9.30 -12.60
CA ALA A 60 5.82 8.93 -11.92
C ALA A 60 6.58 7.84 -12.69
N PRO A 61 7.91 7.70 -12.50
CA PRO A 61 8.65 6.56 -13.01
C PRO A 61 8.05 5.24 -12.49
N LEU A 62 8.13 4.18 -13.30
CA LEU A 62 7.53 2.88 -12.98
C LEU A 62 7.98 2.31 -11.63
N THR A 63 9.26 2.48 -11.28
CA THR A 63 9.81 2.00 -10.00
C THR A 63 9.52 2.93 -8.82
N GLY A 64 8.93 4.10 -9.07
CA GLY A 64 8.69 5.15 -8.09
C GLY A 64 9.63 6.35 -8.22
N LEU A 65 9.22 7.45 -7.60
CA LEU A 65 9.96 8.71 -7.57
C LEU A 65 11.39 8.51 -7.00
N PRO A 66 12.45 9.04 -7.65
CA PRO A 66 13.82 8.91 -7.16
C PRO A 66 14.00 9.36 -5.71
N GLU A 67 13.45 10.53 -5.35
CA GLU A 67 13.56 11.10 -4.01
C GLU A 67 12.92 10.21 -2.93
N LEU A 68 11.84 9.50 -3.28
CA LEU A 68 11.17 8.57 -2.38
C LEU A 68 11.99 7.29 -2.20
N ARG A 69 12.55 6.75 -3.29
CA ARG A 69 13.42 5.56 -3.22
C ARG A 69 14.67 5.81 -2.39
N GLU A 70 15.29 6.98 -2.53
CA GLU A 70 16.42 7.38 -1.69
C GLU A 70 16.03 7.55 -0.21
N ALA A 71 14.85 8.14 0.06
CA ALA A 71 14.35 8.27 1.43
C ALA A 71 14.14 6.90 2.10
N VAL A 72 13.64 5.92 1.36
CA VAL A 72 13.50 4.53 1.84
C VAL A 72 14.87 3.92 2.16
N ALA A 73 15.86 4.05 1.27
CA ALA A 73 17.21 3.54 1.51
C ALA A 73 17.86 4.18 2.75
N ARG A 74 17.74 5.51 2.90
CA ARG A 74 18.23 6.23 4.10
C ARG A 74 17.53 5.79 5.39
N SER A 75 16.22 5.57 5.33
CA SER A 75 15.44 5.06 6.48
C SER A 75 15.95 3.68 6.90
N ASN A 76 16.17 2.78 5.94
CA ASN A 76 16.69 1.45 6.20
C ASN A 76 18.12 1.47 6.78
N ALA A 77 19.00 2.33 6.26
CA ALA A 77 20.33 2.52 6.83
C ALA A 77 20.26 3.03 8.28
N ARG A 78 19.37 3.99 8.57
CA ARG A 78 19.23 4.61 9.90
C ARG A 78 18.69 3.65 10.95
N PHE A 79 17.61 2.94 10.64
CA PHE A 79 16.87 2.16 11.64
C PHE A 79 17.30 0.69 11.67
N TYR A 80 17.82 0.16 10.56
CA TYR A 80 18.16 -1.25 10.43
C TYR A 80 19.63 -1.49 10.05
N GLY A 81 20.42 -0.44 9.78
CA GLY A 81 21.82 -0.57 9.37
C GLY A 81 22.02 -1.15 7.96
N LEU A 82 20.94 -1.29 7.18
CA LEU A 82 20.98 -1.90 5.85
C LEU A 82 21.43 -0.89 4.80
N GLN A 83 22.48 -1.24 4.06
CA GLN A 83 22.93 -0.48 2.89
C GLN A 83 22.18 -1.00 1.67
N ILE A 84 21.33 -0.17 1.08
CA ILE A 84 20.44 -0.52 -0.03
C ILE A 84 20.70 0.45 -1.18
N ASP A 85 20.90 -0.07 -2.39
CA ASP A 85 20.95 0.73 -3.62
C ASP A 85 19.52 1.15 -4.03
N PRO A 86 19.16 2.44 -3.90
CA PRO A 86 17.80 2.90 -4.21
C PRO A 86 17.42 2.75 -5.69
N ALA A 87 18.39 2.61 -6.61
CA ALA A 87 18.13 2.43 -8.03
C ALA A 87 17.87 0.95 -8.40
N ARG A 88 18.37 0.01 -7.61
CA ARG A 88 18.34 -1.43 -7.93
C ARG A 88 17.49 -2.26 -6.97
N GLU A 89 17.33 -1.81 -5.74
CA GLU A 89 16.81 -2.61 -4.64
C GLU A 89 15.54 -2.00 -3.98
N VAL A 90 15.00 -0.92 -4.56
CA VAL A 90 13.77 -0.27 -4.07
C VAL A 90 12.77 -0.09 -5.20
N ILE A 91 11.54 -0.58 -4.98
CA ILE A 91 10.37 -0.30 -5.80
C ILE A 91 9.25 0.23 -4.91
N VAL A 92 8.56 1.28 -5.36
CA VAL A 92 7.41 1.86 -4.66
C VAL A 92 6.13 1.24 -5.19
N THR A 93 5.25 0.79 -4.30
CA THR A 93 3.95 0.17 -4.63
C THR A 93 2.80 0.90 -3.94
N SER A 94 1.57 0.59 -4.35
CA SER A 94 0.32 1.06 -3.74
C SER A 94 0.08 0.33 -2.41
N GLY A 95 0.92 0.63 -1.43
CA GLY A 95 0.93 0.00 -0.12
C GLY A 95 1.52 -1.42 -0.12
N ALA A 96 1.61 -1.96 1.09
CA ALA A 96 2.21 -3.28 1.33
C ALA A 96 1.40 -4.43 0.72
N THR A 97 0.07 -4.29 0.60
CA THR A 97 -0.80 -5.31 0.00
C THR A 97 -0.43 -5.59 -1.46
N GLU A 98 -0.19 -4.54 -2.25
CA GLU A 98 0.30 -4.71 -3.63
C GLU A 98 1.72 -5.27 -3.63
N GLY A 99 2.60 -4.75 -2.76
CA GLY A 99 3.97 -5.25 -2.63
C GLY A 99 4.03 -6.75 -2.38
N ALA A 100 3.23 -7.26 -1.44
CA ALA A 100 3.12 -8.69 -1.17
C ALA A 100 2.59 -9.47 -2.38
N GLY A 101 1.57 -8.94 -3.07
CA GLY A 101 1.00 -9.55 -4.28
C GLY A 101 1.98 -9.60 -5.46
N LEU A 102 2.90 -8.63 -5.57
CA LEU A 102 3.97 -8.63 -6.57
C LEU A 102 4.92 -9.82 -6.38
N PHE A 103 5.32 -10.10 -5.13
CA PHE A 103 6.22 -11.22 -4.83
C PHE A 103 5.54 -12.59 -4.92
N SER A 104 4.23 -12.67 -4.70
CA SER A 104 3.50 -13.94 -4.76
C SER A 104 3.26 -14.43 -6.19
N ARG A 105 3.43 -13.55 -7.18
CA ARG A 105 3.43 -13.90 -8.60
C ARG A 105 4.90 -14.08 -8.98
N GLY A 106 5.38 -15.31 -8.99
CA GLY A 106 6.75 -15.62 -9.44
C GLY A 106 7.07 -14.98 -10.81
N PRO A 107 8.35 -14.89 -11.20
CA PRO A 107 8.72 -14.29 -12.49
C PRO A 107 7.84 -14.89 -13.58
N ALA A 108 7.06 -14.05 -14.26
CA ALA A 108 6.27 -14.49 -15.39
C ALA A 108 7.24 -15.16 -16.35
N GLU A 109 7.12 -16.48 -16.51
CA GLU A 109 7.91 -17.23 -17.47
C GLU A 109 7.74 -16.52 -18.82
N SER A 110 8.82 -15.90 -19.30
CA SER A 110 8.87 -15.33 -20.63
C SER A 110 8.71 -16.48 -21.62
N ARG A 111 7.53 -16.57 -22.24
CA ARG A 111 7.33 -17.29 -23.49
C ARG A 111 7.44 -16.32 -24.65
#